data_AF-N1U8B9-F1
#
_entry.id   AF-N1U8B9-F1
#
_cell.length_a   1.000
_cell.length_b   1.000
_cell.length_c   1.000
_cell.angle_alpha   90.00
_cell.angle_beta   90.00
_cell.angle_gamma   90.00
#
_symmetry.space_group_name_H-M   'P 1'
#
loop_
_entity.id
_entity.type
_entity.pdbx_description
1 polymer ?
#
loop_
_entity_poly.entity_id
_entity_poly.type
_entity_poly.pdbx_seq_one_letter_code
_entity_poly.pdbx_strand_id
1 'polypeptide(L)'
;MKTINRIKFTALTIIALLGNSNVYAWGHQGHKAIGIIAQHLLANSKEFEEINNILGGFTLEEISTCPDELRVFQSAKKPMSPVCNQIFTNPEPPTNTGSWHFIDTPISQSNHPTHEDIVKACKSACVITEIDRWSNILADATQANAKRLQALSFVVHFIGDIHQPLHVAERNHDFGGNKIKVRIGKYKTNLHSFWDTNLVDYISTNPISTTILLKSDIAFAQTEAQTTPETWALQGFQFARNVAYDGIPIDYSSIVKISNTYIQNAIPVVKHQLASAGVRLSQHLTKIFSSPRK
;
A
#
# COMPACT_ATOMS: atom_id res chain seq x y z
N MET A 1 -28.46 -41.01 -54.40
CA MET A 1 -29.00 -39.90 -53.58
C MET A 1 -29.16 -40.36 -52.15
N LYS A 2 -28.26 -39.93 -51.24
CA LYS A 2 -28.47 -39.83 -49.78
C LYS A 2 -27.24 -39.11 -49.21
N THR A 3 -27.43 -37.84 -48.90
CA THR A 3 -26.44 -36.87 -48.46
C THR A 3 -26.11 -37.08 -46.98
N ILE A 4 -24.81 -37.10 -46.66
CA ILE A 4 -24.29 -37.18 -45.29
C ILE A 4 -24.30 -35.77 -44.69
N ASN A 5 -25.15 -35.52 -43.69
CA ASN A 5 -25.12 -34.28 -42.92
C ASN A 5 -24.00 -34.35 -41.87
N ARG A 6 -22.93 -33.57 -42.08
CA ARG A 6 -21.90 -33.29 -41.08
C ARG A 6 -22.40 -32.22 -40.12
N ILE A 7 -22.72 -32.60 -38.89
CA ILE A 7 -22.99 -31.65 -37.81
C ILE A 7 -21.64 -31.08 -37.37
N LYS A 8 -21.41 -29.79 -37.66
CA LYS A 8 -20.25 -29.04 -37.15
C LYS A 8 -20.50 -28.70 -35.69
N PHE A 9 -19.75 -29.32 -34.78
CA PHE A 9 -19.67 -28.85 -33.39
C PHE A 9 -18.87 -27.54 -33.37
N THR A 10 -19.57 -26.43 -33.22
CA THR A 10 -18.94 -25.14 -32.90
C THR A 10 -18.61 -25.16 -31.40
N ALA A 11 -17.36 -25.40 -31.06
CA ALA A 11 -16.88 -25.25 -29.69
C ALA A 11 -16.96 -23.76 -29.31
N LEU A 12 -17.91 -23.41 -28.44
CA LEU A 12 -18.00 -22.07 -27.86
C LEU A 12 -16.95 -21.98 -26.75
N THR A 13 -15.77 -21.47 -27.08
CA THR A 13 -14.72 -21.21 -26.10
C THR A 13 -15.17 -20.06 -25.20
N ILE A 14 -15.69 -20.38 -24.01
CA ILE A 14 -15.93 -19.39 -22.95
C ILE A 14 -14.55 -18.94 -22.47
N ILE A 15 -14.08 -17.81 -22.98
CA ILE A 15 -12.93 -17.09 -22.43
C ILE A 15 -13.37 -16.56 -21.07
N ALA A 16 -13.04 -17.29 -20.02
CA ALA A 16 -13.10 -16.76 -18.66
C ALA A 16 -12.09 -15.59 -18.59
N LEU A 17 -12.59 -14.36 -18.61
CA LEU A 17 -11.85 -13.17 -18.22
C LEU A 17 -11.49 -13.32 -16.73
N LEU A 18 -10.37 -13.99 -16.46
CA LEU A 18 -9.65 -13.87 -15.21
C LEU A 18 -9.09 -12.44 -15.19
N GLY A 19 -9.88 -11.52 -14.65
CA GLY A 19 -9.39 -10.21 -14.27
C GLY A 19 -8.29 -10.41 -13.24
N ASN A 20 -7.04 -10.20 -13.64
CA ASN A 20 -5.93 -10.09 -12.71
C ASN A 20 -6.28 -9.00 -11.70
N SER A 21 -6.51 -9.39 -10.44
CA SER A 21 -6.55 -8.46 -9.33
C SER A 21 -5.14 -7.89 -9.25
N ASN A 22 -4.95 -6.67 -9.72
CA ASN A 22 -3.67 -6.00 -9.53
C ASN A 22 -3.57 -5.71 -8.03
N VAL A 23 -2.57 -6.30 -7.41
CA VAL A 23 -2.22 -6.13 -6.00
C VAL A 23 -1.64 -4.74 -5.88
N TYR A 24 -2.47 -3.71 -5.73
CA TYR A 24 -2.01 -2.40 -5.28
C TYR A 24 -1.76 -2.50 -3.78
N ALA A 25 -0.92 -1.66 -3.23
CA ALA A 25 -0.95 -1.45 -1.79
C ALA A 25 -2.25 -0.75 -1.38
N TRP A 26 -2.30 0.08 -0.32
CA TRP A 26 -3.47 0.94 -0.15
C TRP A 26 -3.89 1.47 -1.52
N GLY A 27 -5.15 1.28 -1.90
CA GLY A 27 -5.56 1.60 -3.26
C GLY A 27 -5.24 3.06 -3.57
N HIS A 28 -5.33 3.45 -4.83
CA HIS A 28 -4.99 4.81 -5.27
C HIS A 28 -5.55 5.93 -4.36
N GLN A 29 -6.76 5.75 -3.80
CA GLN A 29 -7.36 6.69 -2.84
C GLN A 29 -6.64 6.76 -1.48
N GLY A 30 -6.22 5.60 -0.93
CA GLY A 30 -5.54 5.53 0.36
C GLY A 30 -4.16 6.19 0.32
N HIS A 31 -3.34 5.88 -0.70
CA HIS A 31 -2.04 6.54 -0.87
C HIS A 31 -2.15 8.05 -1.05
N LYS A 32 -3.12 8.48 -1.85
CA LYS A 32 -3.38 9.90 -2.05
C LYS A 32 -3.79 10.59 -0.76
N ALA A 33 -4.71 10.00 0.01
CA ALA A 33 -5.10 10.53 1.31
C ALA A 33 -3.90 10.64 2.26
N ILE A 34 -3.04 9.62 2.33
CA ILE A 34 -1.80 9.63 3.13
C ILE A 34 -0.87 10.78 2.70
N GLY A 35 -0.65 10.95 1.40
CA GLY A 35 0.15 12.05 0.84
C GLY A 35 -0.42 13.42 1.20
N ILE A 36 -1.74 13.61 1.09
CA ILE A 36 -2.42 14.86 1.47
C ILE A 36 -2.24 15.15 2.96
N ILE A 37 -2.45 14.15 3.83
CA ILE A 37 -2.28 14.30 5.29
C ILE A 37 -0.84 14.73 5.59
N ALA A 38 0.15 14.00 5.09
CA ALA A 38 1.55 14.29 5.35
C ALA A 38 1.94 15.71 4.87
N GLN A 39 1.53 16.09 3.66
CA GLN A 39 1.85 17.40 3.10
C GLN A 39 1.20 18.53 3.91
N HIS A 40 -0.03 18.36 4.35
CA HIS A 40 -0.70 19.34 5.20
C HIS A 40 0.03 19.56 6.53
N LEU A 41 0.52 18.49 7.15
CA LEU A 41 1.27 18.56 8.42
C LEU A 41 2.67 19.17 8.24
N LEU A 42 3.28 18.96 7.08
CA LEU A 42 4.57 19.54 6.74
C LEU A 42 4.48 21.03 6.37
N ALA A 43 3.32 21.54 5.96
CA ALA A 43 3.17 22.87 5.36
C ALA A 43 3.77 24.03 6.18
N ASN A 44 3.83 23.89 7.51
CA ASN A 44 4.39 24.91 8.42
C ASN A 44 5.77 24.54 8.99
N SER A 45 6.40 23.47 8.51
CA SER A 45 7.74 23.05 8.93
C SER A 45 8.82 23.72 8.08
N LYS A 46 9.99 23.97 8.68
CA LYS A 46 11.15 24.53 7.96
C LYS A 46 11.69 23.57 6.89
N GLU A 47 11.52 22.27 7.11
CA GLU A 47 11.94 21.20 6.21
C GLU A 47 11.13 21.17 4.91
N PHE A 48 9.92 21.73 4.91
CA PHE A 48 9.02 21.66 3.77
C PHE A 48 9.50 22.43 2.55
N GLU A 49 10.35 23.45 2.72
CA GLU A 49 10.96 24.16 1.59
C GLU A 49 11.82 23.23 0.73
N GLU A 50 12.70 22.44 1.37
CA GLU A 50 13.55 21.47 0.66
C GLU A 50 12.73 20.36 0.02
N ILE A 51 11.69 19.87 0.71
CA ILE A 51 10.76 18.87 0.16
C ILE A 51 10.06 19.42 -1.09
N ASN A 52 9.60 20.68 -1.05
CA ASN A 52 8.98 21.33 -2.21
C ASN A 52 9.96 21.54 -3.37
N ASN A 53 11.22 21.86 -3.08
CA ASN A 53 12.28 21.96 -4.10
C ASN A 53 12.51 20.61 -4.81
N ILE A 54 12.45 19.50 -4.07
CA ILE A 54 12.55 18.15 -4.65
C ILE A 54 11.29 17.79 -5.45
N LEU A 55 10.11 18.14 -4.93
CA LEU A 55 8.83 17.92 -5.60
C LEU A 55 8.73 18.66 -6.94
N GLY A 56 9.38 19.81 -7.10
CA GLY A 56 9.49 20.49 -8.37
C GLY A 56 8.15 20.88 -9.01
N GLY A 57 7.13 21.11 -8.17
CA GLY A 57 5.76 21.46 -8.60
C GLY A 57 4.72 20.34 -8.44
N PHE A 58 5.14 19.11 -8.12
CA PHE A 58 4.22 18.05 -7.72
C PHE A 58 3.82 18.16 -6.25
N THR A 59 2.81 17.38 -5.87
CA THR A 59 2.37 17.16 -4.50
C THR A 59 2.73 15.74 -4.03
N LEU A 60 2.80 15.52 -2.71
CA LEU A 60 2.94 14.18 -2.14
C LEU A 60 1.77 13.28 -2.57
N GLU A 61 0.56 13.85 -2.75
CA GLU A 61 -0.60 13.15 -3.30
C GLU A 61 -0.28 12.55 -4.69
N GLU A 62 0.19 13.38 -5.61
CA GLU A 62 0.39 13.00 -7.02
C GLU A 62 1.47 11.94 -7.20
N ILE A 63 2.52 11.97 -6.38
CA ILE A 63 3.63 11.02 -6.48
C ILE A 63 3.42 9.73 -5.68
N SER A 64 2.41 9.69 -4.82
CA SER A 64 2.19 8.61 -3.85
C SER A 64 1.86 7.26 -4.48
N THR A 65 1.37 7.23 -5.72
CA THR A 65 0.90 6.01 -6.39
C THR A 65 1.89 5.50 -7.44
N CYS A 66 2.93 6.28 -7.73
CA CYS A 66 3.85 5.99 -8.82
C CYS A 66 4.64 4.68 -8.67
N PRO A 67 5.09 4.25 -7.48
CA PRO A 67 5.81 2.97 -7.35
C PRO A 67 4.97 1.77 -7.79
N ASP A 68 3.66 1.82 -7.55
CA ASP A 68 2.74 0.79 -8.03
C ASP A 68 2.53 0.86 -9.55
N GLU A 69 2.41 2.08 -10.10
CA GLU A 69 2.34 2.27 -11.56
C GLU A 69 3.61 1.76 -12.27
N LEU A 70 4.79 1.99 -11.68
CA LEU A 70 6.06 1.47 -12.17
C LEU A 70 6.04 -0.06 -12.23
N ARG A 71 5.61 -0.72 -11.14
CA ARG A 71 5.50 -2.17 -11.07
C ARG A 71 4.53 -2.72 -12.12
N VAL A 72 3.39 -2.07 -12.31
CA VAL A 72 2.39 -2.44 -13.32
C VAL A 72 2.93 -2.21 -14.75
N PHE A 73 3.65 -1.12 -14.99
CA PHE A 73 4.33 -0.85 -16.25
C PHE A 73 5.36 -1.92 -16.58
N GLN A 74 6.19 -2.30 -15.61
CA GLN A 74 7.24 -3.29 -15.83
C GLN A 74 6.67 -4.70 -16.08
N SER A 75 5.66 -5.11 -15.29
CA SER A 75 5.09 -6.47 -15.33
C SER A 75 4.03 -6.67 -16.42
N ALA A 76 3.18 -5.67 -16.67
CA ALA A 76 2.04 -5.78 -17.57
C ALA A 76 2.12 -4.85 -18.79
N LYS A 77 3.20 -4.07 -18.94
CA LYS A 77 3.42 -3.13 -20.05
C LYS A 77 2.30 -2.10 -20.22
N LYS A 78 1.56 -1.81 -19.15
CA LYS A 78 0.55 -0.73 -19.15
C LYS A 78 1.25 0.61 -18.93
N PRO A 79 0.89 1.66 -19.68
CA PRO A 79 1.54 2.96 -19.52
C PRO A 79 1.30 3.52 -18.11
N MET A 80 2.32 4.19 -17.57
CA MET A 80 2.20 5.02 -16.38
C MET A 80 1.45 6.32 -16.72
N SER A 81 0.87 6.95 -15.71
CA SER A 81 0.33 8.30 -15.77
C SER A 81 1.43 9.31 -16.12
N PRO A 82 1.07 10.50 -16.67
CA PRO A 82 2.07 11.50 -17.04
C PRO A 82 3.02 11.90 -15.89
N VAL A 83 2.48 12.04 -14.67
CA VAL A 83 3.27 12.35 -13.46
C VAL A 83 4.29 11.25 -13.20
N CYS A 84 3.84 9.99 -13.10
CA CYS A 84 4.71 8.88 -12.76
C CYS A 84 5.73 8.57 -13.86
N ASN A 85 5.35 8.79 -15.13
CA ASN A 85 6.28 8.71 -16.25
C ASN A 85 7.39 9.76 -16.15
N GLN A 86 7.08 11.00 -15.75
CA GLN A 86 8.10 12.04 -15.55
C GLN A 86 9.08 11.66 -14.42
N ILE A 87 8.59 11.03 -13.35
CA ILE A 87 9.41 10.60 -12.22
C ILE A 87 10.31 9.42 -12.60
N PHE A 88 9.79 8.44 -13.33
CA PHE A 88 10.46 7.16 -13.61
C PHE A 88 10.98 7.00 -15.05
N THR A 89 11.32 8.10 -15.72
CA THR A 89 12.02 8.06 -17.02
C THR A 89 13.52 8.36 -16.89
N ASN A 90 13.88 9.39 -16.12
CA ASN A 90 15.28 9.79 -15.96
C ASN A 90 15.51 10.36 -14.54
N PRO A 91 16.34 9.72 -13.69
CA PRO A 91 17.16 8.53 -14.00
C PRO A 91 16.34 7.27 -14.24
N GLU A 92 16.95 6.23 -14.81
CA GLU A 92 16.26 4.95 -15.01
C GLU A 92 15.77 4.39 -13.65
N PRO A 93 14.51 3.96 -13.55
CA PRO A 93 13.96 3.43 -12.32
C PRO A 93 14.51 2.02 -12.05
N PRO A 94 14.49 1.57 -10.78
CA PRO A 94 14.79 0.18 -10.47
C PRO A 94 13.77 -0.77 -11.10
N THR A 95 14.17 -2.04 -11.26
CA THR A 95 13.28 -3.12 -11.69
C THR A 95 13.02 -4.12 -10.58
N ASN A 96 12.01 -4.99 -10.76
CA ASN A 96 11.67 -6.06 -9.82
C ASN A 96 11.32 -5.55 -8.41
N THR A 97 10.59 -4.45 -8.33
CA THR A 97 10.24 -3.80 -7.06
C THR A 97 9.11 -4.51 -6.31
N GLY A 98 8.56 -5.60 -6.84
CA GLY A 98 7.33 -6.22 -6.30
C GLY A 98 7.42 -6.63 -4.83
N SER A 99 8.53 -7.21 -4.39
CA SER A 99 8.70 -7.62 -2.99
C SER A 99 8.94 -6.46 -2.03
N TRP A 100 9.19 -5.26 -2.54
CA TRP A 100 9.49 -4.07 -1.74
C TRP A 100 8.24 -3.52 -1.05
N HIS A 101 7.05 -3.90 -1.51
CA HIS A 101 5.79 -3.34 -1.02
C HIS A 101 5.28 -4.03 0.25
N PHE A 102 5.88 -5.14 0.69
CA PHE A 102 5.31 -5.95 1.78
C PHE A 102 6.36 -6.73 2.58
N ILE A 103 5.89 -7.40 3.63
CA ILE A 103 6.59 -8.40 4.42
C ILE A 103 5.62 -9.54 4.73
N ASP A 104 6.03 -10.77 4.44
CA ASP A 104 5.23 -11.97 4.71
C ASP A 104 5.48 -12.48 6.13
N THR A 105 5.00 -11.75 7.14
CA THR A 105 5.09 -12.22 8.54
C THR A 105 4.03 -13.30 8.80
N PRO A 106 4.41 -14.54 9.16
CA PRO A 106 3.43 -15.60 9.32
C PRO A 106 2.47 -15.36 10.50
N ILE A 107 1.17 -15.41 10.25
CA ILE A 107 0.16 -15.50 11.30
C ILE A 107 0.14 -16.93 11.84
N SER A 108 0.83 -17.15 12.96
CA SER A 108 0.64 -18.33 13.79
C SER A 108 -0.47 -18.08 14.83
N GLN A 109 -1.24 -19.11 15.18
CA GLN A 109 -2.27 -18.99 16.21
C GLN A 109 -1.70 -18.82 17.63
N SER A 110 -0.42 -19.14 17.86
CA SER A 110 0.15 -19.28 19.20
C SER A 110 1.06 -18.14 19.64
N ASN A 111 1.73 -17.41 18.73
CA ASN A 111 2.70 -16.39 19.11
C ASN A 111 2.43 -15.04 18.44
N HIS A 112 2.61 -13.96 19.21
CA HIS A 112 2.79 -12.61 18.67
C HIS A 112 4.24 -12.49 18.16
N PRO A 113 4.47 -11.97 16.96
CA PRO A 113 5.83 -11.74 16.48
C PRO A 113 6.50 -10.70 17.39
N THR A 114 7.76 -10.95 17.71
CA THR A 114 8.68 -9.99 18.31
C THR A 114 9.23 -9.04 17.27
N HIS A 115 9.95 -8.01 17.71
CA HIS A 115 10.71 -7.16 16.81
C HIS A 115 11.73 -7.98 15.99
N GLU A 116 12.43 -8.93 16.60
CA GLU A 116 13.36 -9.81 15.88
C GLU A 116 12.65 -10.67 14.83
N ASP A 117 11.42 -11.13 15.09
CA ASP A 117 10.64 -11.91 14.12
C ASP A 117 10.30 -11.08 12.87
N ILE A 118 9.93 -9.80 13.02
CA ILE A 118 9.68 -8.89 11.89
C ILE A 118 10.94 -8.65 11.09
N VAL A 119 12.06 -8.37 11.78
CA VAL A 119 13.36 -8.19 11.12
C VAL A 119 13.77 -9.44 10.35
N LYS A 120 13.51 -10.63 10.91
CA LYS A 120 13.80 -11.90 10.24
C LYS A 120 12.87 -12.21 9.07
N ALA A 121 11.59 -11.82 9.16
CA ALA A 121 10.62 -11.97 8.07
C ALA A 121 10.99 -11.03 6.89
N CYS A 122 11.54 -9.86 7.20
CA CYS A 122 12.14 -8.97 6.22
C CYS A 122 13.45 -9.56 5.65
N LYS A 123 13.37 -10.20 4.48
CA LYS A 123 14.54 -10.59 3.69
C LYS A 123 15.30 -9.36 3.18
N SER A 124 16.30 -9.55 2.32
CA SER A 124 17.15 -8.46 1.77
C SER A 124 16.43 -7.37 0.94
N ALA A 125 15.14 -7.55 0.63
CA ALA A 125 14.34 -6.59 -0.15
C ALA A 125 12.86 -6.67 0.24
N CYS A 126 12.53 -6.08 1.40
CA CYS A 126 11.17 -5.90 1.93
C CYS A 126 10.88 -4.41 2.20
N VAL A 127 9.63 -4.06 2.52
CA VAL A 127 9.21 -2.66 2.76
C VAL A 127 10.04 -1.92 3.81
N ILE A 128 10.46 -2.56 4.91
CA ILE A 128 11.29 -1.92 5.95
C ILE A 128 12.67 -1.54 5.40
N THR A 129 13.37 -2.50 4.79
CA THR A 129 14.70 -2.24 4.20
C THR A 129 14.65 -1.23 3.06
N GLU A 130 13.51 -1.16 2.36
CA GLU A 130 13.31 -0.26 1.23
C GLU A 130 12.97 1.16 1.69
N ILE A 131 12.19 1.31 2.78
CA ILE A 131 12.03 2.60 3.45
C ILE A 131 13.40 3.16 3.84
N ASP A 132 14.27 2.37 4.49
CA ASP A 132 15.60 2.84 4.88
C ASP A 132 16.46 3.21 3.66
N ARG A 133 16.56 2.32 2.67
CA ARG A 133 17.38 2.55 1.47
C ARG A 133 16.97 3.82 0.72
N TRP A 134 15.68 4.01 0.46
CA TRP A 134 15.20 5.19 -0.26
C TRP A 134 15.25 6.45 0.58
N SER A 135 15.10 6.35 1.91
CA SER A 135 15.32 7.47 2.82
C SER A 135 16.77 7.97 2.76
N ASN A 136 17.73 7.05 2.69
CA ASN A 136 19.16 7.40 2.56
C ASN A 136 19.46 8.12 1.23
N ILE A 137 18.87 7.67 0.12
CA ILE A 137 18.99 8.35 -1.18
C ILE A 137 18.31 9.73 -1.16
N LEU A 138 17.16 9.83 -0.50
CA LEU A 138 16.43 11.10 -0.35
C LEU A 138 17.23 12.13 0.47
N ALA A 139 17.90 11.67 1.53
CA ALA A 139 18.72 12.48 2.42
C ALA A 139 20.02 12.99 1.76
N ASP A 140 20.55 12.25 0.78
CA ASP A 140 21.81 12.56 0.11
C ASP A 140 21.67 13.78 -0.82
N ALA A 141 22.14 14.93 -0.34
CA ALA A 141 22.11 16.20 -1.08
C ALA A 141 23.05 16.24 -2.29
N THR A 142 23.94 15.24 -2.45
CA THR A 142 24.79 15.11 -3.65
C THR A 142 24.04 14.48 -4.83
N GLN A 143 22.90 13.82 -4.57
CA GLN A 143 22.04 13.27 -5.61
C GLN A 143 21.31 14.40 -6.36
N ALA A 144 21.14 14.21 -7.67
CA ALA A 144 20.28 15.08 -8.47
C ALA A 144 18.84 15.06 -7.94
N ASN A 145 18.15 16.21 -7.99
CA ASN A 145 16.76 16.31 -7.53
C ASN A 145 15.82 15.30 -8.21
N ALA A 146 16.05 14.94 -9.47
CA ALA A 146 15.29 13.87 -10.14
C ALA A 146 15.43 12.51 -9.44
N LYS A 147 16.62 12.15 -8.95
CA LYS A 147 16.84 10.91 -8.19
C LYS A 147 16.22 11.01 -6.80
N ARG A 148 16.34 12.17 -6.15
CA ARG A 148 15.70 12.44 -4.84
C ARG A 148 14.17 12.44 -4.95
N LEU A 149 13.59 12.89 -6.06
CA LEU A 149 12.16 12.82 -6.33
C LEU A 149 11.68 11.37 -6.50
N GLN A 150 12.43 10.53 -7.22
CA GLN A 150 12.15 9.08 -7.25
C GLN A 150 12.18 8.48 -5.84
N ALA A 151 13.21 8.82 -5.06
CA ALA A 151 13.34 8.34 -3.69
C ALA A 151 12.18 8.81 -2.80
N LEU A 152 11.77 10.07 -2.92
CA LEU A 152 10.61 10.62 -2.22
C LEU A 152 9.33 9.86 -2.59
N SER A 153 9.10 9.58 -3.87
CA SER A 153 7.94 8.80 -4.33
C SER A 153 7.92 7.39 -3.72
N PHE A 154 9.06 6.70 -3.67
CA PHE A 154 9.16 5.41 -2.98
C PHE A 154 8.92 5.50 -1.46
N VAL A 155 9.52 6.47 -0.77
CA VAL A 155 9.33 6.66 0.68
C VAL A 155 7.85 6.94 1.01
N VAL A 156 7.21 7.84 0.26
CA VAL A 156 5.78 8.17 0.44
C VAL A 156 4.91 6.93 0.28
N HIS A 157 5.16 6.13 -0.76
CA HIS A 157 4.39 4.93 -1.04
C HIS A 157 4.61 3.86 0.04
N PHE A 158 5.86 3.50 0.32
CA PHE A 158 6.18 2.40 1.25
C PHE A 158 5.78 2.68 2.69
N ILE A 159 5.82 3.94 3.14
CA ILE A 159 5.24 4.29 4.45
C ILE A 159 3.73 4.12 4.45
N GLY A 160 3.05 4.30 3.32
CA GLY A 160 1.66 3.88 3.19
C GLY A 160 1.52 2.35 3.31
N ASP A 161 2.26 1.60 2.49
CA ASP A 161 2.19 0.13 2.41
C ASP A 161 2.37 -0.54 3.76
N ILE A 162 3.40 -0.17 4.52
CA ILE A 162 3.69 -0.79 5.82
C ILE A 162 2.57 -0.61 6.85
N HIS A 163 1.67 0.36 6.64
CA HIS A 163 0.48 0.57 7.46
C HIS A 163 -0.75 -0.20 6.96
N GLN A 164 -0.72 -0.84 5.79
CA GLN A 164 -1.80 -1.73 5.37
C GLN A 164 -1.63 -3.08 6.11
N PRO A 165 -2.58 -3.51 6.96
CA PRO A 165 -2.40 -4.72 7.77
C PRO A 165 -1.97 -5.97 6.99
N LEU A 166 -2.54 -6.20 5.81
CA LEU A 166 -2.26 -7.34 4.95
C LEU A 166 -0.97 -7.20 4.12
N HIS A 167 -0.27 -6.06 4.20
CA HIS A 167 1.09 -5.89 3.64
C HIS A 167 2.18 -6.38 4.59
N VAL A 168 1.85 -6.65 5.84
CA VAL A 168 2.83 -7.04 6.87
C VAL A 168 2.53 -8.39 7.49
N ALA A 169 1.57 -9.13 6.92
CA ALA A 169 1.10 -10.40 7.43
C ALA A 169 0.74 -11.38 6.30
N GLU A 170 0.96 -12.66 6.55
CA GLU A 170 0.68 -13.76 5.64
C GLU A 170 -0.01 -14.89 6.43
N ARG A 171 -1.01 -15.56 5.84
CA ARG A 171 -1.65 -16.71 6.48
C ARG A 171 -1.90 -17.85 5.50
N ASN A 172 -1.17 -18.96 5.67
CA ASN A 172 -1.39 -20.22 4.95
C ASN A 172 -1.12 -20.13 3.43
N HIS A 173 -0.03 -19.49 3.05
CA HIS A 173 0.36 -19.17 1.67
C HIS A 173 -0.72 -18.39 0.90
N ASP A 174 -1.47 -17.53 1.58
CA ASP A 174 -2.55 -16.74 0.99
C ASP A 174 -2.07 -15.46 0.28
N PHE A 175 -0.77 -15.16 0.39
CA PHE A 175 -0.13 -13.95 -0.14
C PHE A 175 -0.76 -12.67 0.41
N GLY A 176 -0.84 -12.53 1.73
CA GLY A 176 -1.46 -11.37 2.39
C GLY A 176 -2.96 -11.29 2.07
N GLY A 177 -3.64 -12.43 1.98
CA GLY A 177 -5.06 -12.49 1.67
C GLY A 177 -5.42 -12.36 0.17
N ASN A 178 -4.44 -12.22 -0.74
CA ASN A 178 -4.70 -12.13 -2.18
C ASN A 178 -5.38 -13.40 -2.75
N LYS A 179 -5.15 -14.58 -2.17
CA LYS A 179 -5.84 -15.82 -2.57
C LYS A 179 -7.23 -15.98 -1.97
N ILE A 180 -7.58 -15.18 -0.95
CA ILE A 180 -8.86 -15.33 -0.26
C ILE A 180 -9.92 -14.57 -1.05
N LYS A 181 -10.76 -15.30 -1.80
CA LYS A 181 -11.86 -14.72 -2.54
C LYS A 181 -12.96 -14.29 -1.58
N VAL A 182 -13.40 -13.04 -1.67
CA VAL A 182 -14.44 -12.48 -0.81
C VAL A 182 -15.61 -11.93 -1.62
N ARG A 183 -16.79 -11.85 -1.00
CA ARG A 183 -17.99 -11.25 -1.59
C ARG A 183 -18.68 -10.34 -0.60
N ILE A 184 -19.02 -9.14 -1.07
CA ILE A 184 -19.77 -8.11 -0.34
C ILE A 184 -21.05 -7.83 -1.12
N GLY A 185 -22.21 -8.24 -0.59
CA GLY A 185 -23.45 -8.21 -1.35
C GLY A 185 -23.30 -8.95 -2.69
N LYS A 186 -23.46 -8.27 -3.82
CA LYS A 186 -23.26 -8.85 -5.17
C LYS A 186 -21.82 -8.73 -5.70
N TYR A 187 -20.99 -7.88 -5.09
CA TYR A 187 -19.64 -7.57 -5.54
C TYR A 187 -18.64 -8.64 -5.07
N LYS A 188 -17.72 -9.05 -5.93
CA LYS A 188 -16.68 -10.05 -5.65
C LYS A 188 -15.29 -9.43 -5.85
N THR A 189 -14.38 -9.77 -4.95
CA THR A 189 -12.96 -9.36 -4.99
C THR A 189 -12.13 -10.39 -4.21
N ASN A 190 -10.89 -10.07 -3.83
CA ASN A 190 -10.11 -10.81 -2.83
C ASN A 190 -9.96 -9.99 -1.54
N LEU A 191 -9.57 -10.63 -0.44
CA LEU A 191 -9.48 -10.00 0.88
C LEU A 191 -8.48 -8.83 0.89
N HIS A 192 -7.34 -8.98 0.23
CA HIS A 192 -6.32 -7.93 0.14
C HIS A 192 -6.87 -6.67 -0.53
N SER A 193 -7.40 -6.80 -1.76
CA SER A 193 -8.00 -5.69 -2.50
C SER A 193 -9.22 -5.10 -1.79
N PHE A 194 -9.94 -5.91 -0.99
CA PHE A 194 -11.03 -5.40 -0.15
C PHE A 194 -10.52 -4.42 0.91
N TRP A 195 -9.39 -4.71 1.54
CA TRP A 195 -8.72 -3.82 2.50
C TRP A 195 -8.09 -2.60 1.83
N ASP A 196 -7.37 -2.79 0.73
CA ASP A 196 -6.69 -1.70 0.02
C ASP A 196 -7.66 -0.65 -0.50
N THR A 197 -8.76 -1.09 -1.11
CA THR A 197 -9.60 -0.21 -1.94
C THR A 197 -11.00 -0.10 -1.38
N ASN A 198 -11.69 -1.22 -1.19
CA ASN A 198 -13.13 -1.16 -0.92
C ASN A 198 -13.48 -0.60 0.47
N LEU A 199 -12.70 -0.94 1.51
CA LEU A 199 -12.90 -0.36 2.84
C LEU A 199 -12.55 1.15 2.86
N VAL A 200 -11.54 1.57 2.09
CA VAL A 200 -11.20 2.99 1.92
C VAL A 200 -12.33 3.73 1.21
N ASP A 201 -12.85 3.19 0.11
CA ASP A 201 -13.97 3.74 -0.65
C ASP A 201 -15.26 3.82 0.18
N TYR A 202 -15.41 2.93 1.17
CA TYR A 202 -16.53 2.97 2.12
C TYR A 202 -16.48 4.19 3.04
N ILE A 203 -15.28 4.74 3.30
CA ILE A 203 -15.10 6.02 3.98
C ILE A 203 -15.38 7.15 2.99
N SER A 204 -14.66 7.17 1.87
CA SER A 204 -14.92 8.06 0.74
C SER A 204 -14.14 7.62 -0.50
N THR A 205 -14.70 7.84 -1.68
CA THR A 205 -14.03 7.63 -2.97
C THR A 205 -13.18 8.82 -3.43
N ASN A 206 -13.11 9.88 -2.62
CA ASN A 206 -12.31 11.07 -2.88
C ASN A 206 -11.25 11.22 -1.76
N PRO A 207 -9.97 11.47 -2.11
CA PRO A 207 -8.90 11.45 -1.11
C PRO A 207 -8.96 12.67 -0.19
N ILE A 208 -9.40 13.84 -0.69
CA ILE A 208 -9.63 15.05 0.12
C ILE A 208 -10.78 14.83 1.11
N SER A 209 -11.91 14.29 0.64
CA SER A 209 -13.02 13.94 1.53
C SER A 209 -12.60 12.91 2.59
N THR A 210 -11.74 11.96 2.22
CA THR A 210 -11.15 11.01 3.17
C THR A 210 -10.38 11.74 4.26
N THR A 211 -9.47 12.67 3.93
CA THR A 211 -8.69 13.40 4.95
C THR A 211 -9.58 14.22 5.90
N ILE A 212 -10.64 14.84 5.38
CA ILE A 212 -11.63 15.57 6.20
C ILE A 212 -12.32 14.62 7.21
N LEU A 213 -12.73 13.43 6.76
CA LEU A 213 -13.40 12.43 7.58
C LEU A 213 -12.48 11.73 8.59
N LEU A 214 -11.16 11.87 8.42
CA LEU A 214 -10.13 11.34 9.32
C LEU A 214 -9.61 12.37 10.32
N LYS A 215 -10.20 13.58 10.41
CA LYS A 215 -9.67 14.67 11.25
C LYS A 215 -9.40 14.26 12.70
N SER A 216 -10.30 13.49 13.33
CA SER A 216 -10.11 12.99 14.69
C SER A 216 -9.04 11.92 14.77
N ASP A 217 -8.97 11.02 13.79
CA ASP A 217 -7.98 9.95 13.70
C ASP A 217 -6.57 10.54 13.52
N ILE A 218 -6.43 11.59 12.70
CA ILE A 218 -5.18 12.34 12.50
C ILE A 218 -4.75 13.01 13.80
N ALA A 219 -5.67 13.68 14.50
CA ALA A 219 -5.37 14.30 15.79
C ALA A 219 -4.92 13.26 16.83
N PHE A 220 -5.55 12.08 16.86
CA PHE A 220 -5.15 10.98 17.74
C PHE A 220 -3.75 10.44 17.37
N ALA A 221 -3.51 10.15 16.09
CA ALA A 221 -2.22 9.65 15.59
C ALA A 221 -1.05 10.61 15.88
N GLN A 222 -1.28 11.92 15.92
CA GLN A 222 -0.25 12.89 16.33
C GLN A 222 0.17 12.80 17.80
N THR A 223 -0.66 12.20 18.65
CA THR A 223 -0.35 11.96 20.06
C THR A 223 0.35 10.63 20.30
N GLU A 224 0.36 9.74 19.31
CA GLU A 224 1.10 8.48 19.40
C GLU A 224 2.62 8.72 19.43
N ALA A 225 3.34 7.83 20.10
CA ALA A 225 4.79 7.89 20.15
C ALA A 225 5.39 7.70 18.75
N GLN A 226 6.40 8.51 18.43
CA GLN A 226 7.24 8.27 17.25
C GLN A 226 7.98 6.95 17.42
N THR A 227 7.86 6.09 16.43
CA THR A 227 8.34 4.70 16.46
C THR A 227 9.04 4.36 15.14
N THR A 228 9.64 3.17 15.05
CA THR A 228 10.38 2.74 13.86
C THR A 228 9.48 1.97 12.89
N PRO A 229 9.90 1.80 11.60
CA PRO A 229 9.18 0.98 10.64
C PRO A 229 8.86 -0.45 11.14
N GLU A 230 9.75 -1.09 11.89
CA GLU A 230 9.52 -2.42 12.46
C GLU A 230 8.36 -2.39 13.48
N THR A 231 8.26 -1.35 14.30
CA THR A 231 7.13 -1.18 15.21
C THR A 231 5.82 -0.92 14.47
N TRP A 232 5.86 -0.17 13.36
CA TRP A 232 4.67 0.03 12.51
C TRP A 232 4.19 -1.29 11.92
N ALA A 233 5.12 -2.11 11.42
CA ALA A 233 4.82 -3.45 10.92
C ALA A 233 4.23 -4.37 12.02
N LEU A 234 4.76 -4.32 13.25
CA LEU A 234 4.18 -5.05 14.39
C LEU A 234 2.74 -4.62 14.68
N GLN A 235 2.45 -3.31 14.64
CA GLN A 235 1.10 -2.78 14.83
C GLN A 235 0.17 -3.24 13.70
N GLY A 236 0.61 -3.11 12.45
CA GLY A 236 -0.14 -3.59 11.28
C GLY A 236 -0.43 -5.08 11.35
N PHE A 237 0.53 -5.90 11.78
CA PHE A 237 0.35 -7.33 11.99
C PHE A 237 -0.72 -7.64 13.03
N GLN A 238 -0.75 -6.89 14.15
CA GLN A 238 -1.78 -7.06 15.17
C GLN A 238 -3.18 -6.79 14.61
N PHE A 239 -3.34 -5.74 13.81
CA PHE A 239 -4.59 -5.46 13.10
C PHE A 239 -4.93 -6.54 12.07
N ALA A 240 -3.94 -7.06 11.37
CA ALA A 240 -4.15 -8.14 10.40
C ALA A 240 -4.71 -9.37 11.11
N ARG A 241 -4.05 -9.83 12.18
CA ARG A 241 -4.47 -11.02 12.93
C ARG A 241 -5.82 -10.83 13.62
N ASN A 242 -6.01 -9.71 14.32
CA ASN A 242 -7.15 -9.52 15.21
C ASN A 242 -8.40 -8.97 14.49
N VAL A 243 -8.24 -8.41 13.28
CA VAL A 243 -9.35 -7.76 12.56
C VAL A 243 -9.43 -8.24 11.11
N ALA A 244 -8.34 -8.14 10.32
CA ALA A 244 -8.40 -8.52 8.91
C ALA A 244 -8.70 -10.01 8.70
N TYR A 245 -8.13 -10.86 9.54
CA TYR A 245 -8.31 -12.30 9.47
C TYR A 245 -9.37 -12.85 10.44
N ASP A 246 -10.00 -11.98 11.24
CA ASP A 246 -11.06 -12.37 12.16
C ASP A 246 -12.30 -12.87 11.40
N GLY A 247 -12.82 -14.03 11.81
CA GLY A 247 -13.93 -14.71 11.13
C GLY A 247 -13.63 -15.18 9.69
N ILE A 248 -12.42 -14.98 9.17
CA ILE A 248 -12.03 -15.47 7.83
C ILE A 248 -11.50 -16.91 7.97
N PRO A 249 -12.10 -17.90 7.28
CA PRO A 249 -11.64 -19.28 7.31
C PRO A 249 -10.17 -19.45 6.89
N ILE A 250 -9.47 -20.42 7.50
CA ILE A 250 -8.09 -20.79 7.12
C ILE A 250 -8.10 -21.49 5.75
N ASP A 251 -9.08 -22.35 5.50
CA ASP A 251 -9.35 -22.87 4.16
C ASP A 251 -10.17 -21.85 3.36
N TYR A 252 -9.54 -21.27 2.35
CA TYR A 252 -10.13 -20.28 1.44
C TYR A 252 -10.48 -20.87 0.06
N SER A 253 -10.74 -22.18 0.00
CA SER A 253 -11.23 -22.88 -1.20
C SER A 253 -12.58 -22.32 -1.71
N SER A 254 -13.39 -21.76 -0.82
CA SER A 254 -14.69 -21.17 -1.13
C SER A 254 -14.70 -19.64 -0.98
N ILE A 255 -15.66 -18.98 -1.64
CA ILE A 255 -15.82 -17.52 -1.54
C ILE A 255 -16.36 -17.16 -0.17
N VAL A 256 -15.59 -16.39 0.60
CA VAL A 256 -15.96 -15.89 1.92
C VAL A 256 -16.97 -14.75 1.80
N LYS A 257 -18.07 -14.80 2.55
CA LYS A 257 -19.06 -13.72 2.59
C LYS A 257 -18.67 -12.72 3.67
N ILE A 258 -18.43 -11.47 3.30
CA ILE A 258 -18.15 -10.41 4.27
C ILE A 258 -19.47 -9.89 4.85
N SER A 259 -19.56 -9.86 6.18
CA SER A 259 -20.73 -9.36 6.90
C SER A 259 -20.62 -7.86 7.15
N ASN A 260 -21.75 -7.19 7.44
CA ASN A 260 -21.72 -5.78 7.85
C ASN A 260 -20.94 -5.60 9.16
N THR A 261 -21.00 -6.56 10.08
CA THR A 261 -20.22 -6.54 11.33
C THR A 261 -18.72 -6.54 11.07
N TYR A 262 -18.26 -7.35 10.11
CA TYR A 262 -16.85 -7.34 9.70
C TYR A 262 -16.43 -5.95 9.20
N ILE A 263 -17.24 -5.32 8.35
CA ILE A 263 -16.99 -3.97 7.84
C ILE A 263 -16.94 -2.95 8.98
N GLN A 264 -17.91 -3.00 9.90
CA GLN A 264 -17.98 -2.11 11.06
C GLN A 264 -16.75 -2.23 11.97
N ASN A 265 -16.20 -3.44 12.11
CA ASN A 265 -14.98 -3.67 12.88
C ASN A 265 -13.71 -3.23 12.13
N ALA A 266 -13.68 -3.37 10.80
CA ALA A 266 -12.51 -3.04 9.98
C ALA A 266 -12.36 -1.53 9.71
N ILE A 267 -13.46 -0.79 9.56
CA ILE A 267 -13.41 0.65 9.21
C ILE A 267 -12.60 1.49 10.22
N PRO A 268 -12.78 1.36 11.55
CA PRO A 268 -11.95 2.09 12.52
C PRO A 268 -10.45 1.82 12.36
N VAL A 269 -10.06 0.57 12.02
CA VAL A 269 -8.66 0.21 11.77
C VAL A 269 -8.15 0.90 10.50
N VAL A 270 -8.92 0.86 9.40
CA VAL A 270 -8.52 1.53 8.15
C VAL A 270 -8.34 3.03 8.38
N LYS A 271 -9.27 3.67 9.09
CA LYS A 271 -9.16 5.09 9.45
C LYS A 271 -7.88 5.39 10.24
N HIS A 272 -7.65 4.61 11.29
CA HIS A 272 -6.46 4.76 12.14
C HIS A 272 -5.16 4.56 11.37
N GLN A 273 -5.08 3.54 10.52
CA GLN A 273 -3.86 3.23 9.76
C GLN A 273 -3.58 4.27 8.67
N LEU A 274 -4.59 4.78 7.96
CA LEU A 274 -4.42 5.88 7.00
C LEU A 274 -3.95 7.17 7.69
N ALA A 275 -4.55 7.51 8.83
CA ALA A 275 -4.14 8.67 9.62
C ALA A 275 -2.72 8.53 10.17
N SER A 276 -2.40 7.37 10.75
CA SER A 276 -1.07 7.05 11.29
C SER A 276 0.00 7.10 10.20
N ALA A 277 -0.26 6.53 9.02
CA ALA A 277 0.65 6.58 7.88
C ALA A 277 0.95 8.02 7.46
N GLY A 278 -0.06 8.88 7.34
CA GLY A 278 0.13 10.29 6.99
C GLY A 278 0.94 11.08 8.02
N VAL A 279 0.64 10.88 9.32
CA VAL A 279 1.37 11.51 10.43
C VAL A 279 2.82 11.03 10.47
N ARG A 280 3.05 9.72 10.41
CA ARG A 280 4.39 9.13 10.46
C ARG A 280 5.21 9.45 9.23
N LEU A 281 4.60 9.53 8.05
CA LEU A 281 5.26 10.03 6.83
C LEU A 281 5.74 11.47 7.02
N SER A 282 4.89 12.36 7.54
CA SER A 282 5.27 13.73 7.88
C SER A 282 6.48 13.77 8.83
N GLN A 283 6.41 13.03 9.94
CA GLN A 283 7.49 13.00 10.94
C GLN A 283 8.79 12.40 10.39
N HIS A 284 8.68 11.36 9.56
CA HIS A 284 9.83 10.70 8.93
C HIS A 284 10.53 11.62 7.94
N LEU A 285 9.75 12.33 7.10
CA LEU A 285 10.30 13.34 6.20
C LEU A 285 10.96 14.48 6.97
N THR A 286 10.31 15.02 8.01
CA THR A 286 10.95 16.01 8.89
C THR A 286 12.30 15.50 9.41
N LYS A 287 12.36 14.27 9.93
CA LYS A 287 13.62 13.68 10.45
C LYS A 287 14.72 13.58 9.39
N ILE A 288 14.39 13.18 8.16
CA ILE A 288 15.35 13.11 7.04
C ILE A 288 15.99 14.48 6.80
N PHE A 289 15.19 15.54 6.80
CA PHE A 289 15.64 16.90 6.43
C PHE A 289 16.11 17.76 7.62
N SER A 290 15.84 17.37 8.87
CA SER A 290 16.36 18.05 10.06
C SER A 290 17.81 17.67 10.39
N SER A 291 18.33 16.56 9.87
CA SER A 291 19.68 16.08 10.18
C SER A 291 20.76 16.93 9.47
N PRO A 292 21.93 17.21 10.10
CA PRO A 292 22.99 17.97 9.45
C PRO A 292 23.41 17.30 8.14
N ARG A 293 23.42 18.08 7.05
CA ARG A 293 23.87 17.62 5.72
C ARG A 293 25.28 17.04 5.85
N LYS A 294 25.44 15.75 5.52
CA LYS A 294 26.76 15.15 5.35
C LYS A 294 27.36 15.57 4.03
#